data_AF-A0A972PWN8-F1
#
_entry.id   AF-A0A972PWN8-F1
#
_cell.length_a   1.000
_cell.length_b   1.000
_cell.length_c   1.000
_cell.angle_alpha   90.00
_cell.angle_beta   90.00
_cell.angle_gamma   90.00
#
_symmetry.space_group_name_H-M   'P 1'
#
loop_
_entity.id
_entity.type
_entity.pdbx_description
1 polymer ?
#
loop_
_entity_poly.entity_id
_entity_poly.type
_entity_poly.pdbx_seq_one_letter_code
_entity_poly.pdbx_strand_id
1 'polypeptide(L)'
;MNESCNACGVPKALTKSHAWEEGCIVDRASGNANLFLYEAASMNSLIDEVGSLLGISVDDLVFKAAANAAEGVVGDAINAHPALFRLLKRWPLHRLAYEASAKLARAVGAGNITLLGQKGGQGKRRVRVRIENPFNVFLVSAMVVGAMRAIYNLPVLYDLGEEDGAYSMEARQAQGAVEEEAYERLAPSRLVPDKLEGEILPTCGRCGAPSALGDSFAWKLEDGLLVEKAGGERMVFPGLYLLHSLIREFDLELGGTTAEVFLEAERRLYKRKLARAQKGQDSMSDPLQESELRSHLALRGLGYLESLRREGGTTEIVVKNAFIAPLLAGRLVAMWEYDSGLDSTFDYSIDGGTLALSIKPS
;
A
#
# COMPACT_ATOMS: atom_id res chain seq x y z
N MET A 1 -19.08 -12.05 17.03
CA MET A 1 -18.55 -10.73 17.43
C MET A 1 -18.41 -9.89 16.17
N ASN A 2 -18.83 -8.62 16.18
CA ASN A 2 -18.73 -7.76 14.98
C ASN A 2 -17.25 -7.57 14.57
N GLU A 3 -16.89 -7.85 13.32
CA GLU A 3 -15.51 -7.73 12.78
C GLU A 3 -15.09 -6.26 12.57
N SER A 4 -16.07 -5.36 12.45
CA SER A 4 -15.88 -3.92 12.33
C SER A 4 -16.21 -3.15 13.62
N CYS A 5 -15.70 -1.92 13.69
CA CYS A 5 -16.17 -0.92 14.64
C CYS A 5 -17.63 -0.61 14.35
N ASN A 6 -18.49 -0.66 15.35
CA ASN A 6 -19.92 -0.38 15.16
C ASN A 6 -20.25 1.12 15.08
N ALA A 7 -19.26 2.01 15.28
CA ALA A 7 -19.44 3.45 15.21
C ALA A 7 -19.08 3.98 13.81
N CYS A 8 -17.90 3.64 13.29
CA CYS A 8 -17.41 4.12 12.00
C CYS A 8 -17.31 3.04 10.91
N GLY A 9 -17.57 1.77 11.21
CA GLY A 9 -17.49 0.67 10.22
C GLY A 9 -16.07 0.18 9.89
N VAL A 10 -15.02 0.87 10.33
CA VAL A 10 -13.62 0.47 10.07
C VAL A 10 -13.32 -0.90 10.70
N PRO A 11 -12.66 -1.84 9.99
CA PRO A 11 -12.35 -3.17 10.51
C PRO A 11 -11.44 -3.12 11.74
N LYS A 12 -11.78 -3.90 12.77
CA LYS A 12 -10.96 -3.97 13.99
C LYS A 12 -9.58 -4.54 13.74
N ALA A 13 -9.43 -5.41 12.74
CA ALA A 13 -8.12 -5.95 12.37
C ALA A 13 -7.17 -4.81 11.98
N LEU A 14 -7.63 -3.87 11.15
CA LEU A 14 -6.85 -2.71 10.70
C LEU A 14 -6.51 -1.76 11.86
N THR A 15 -7.49 -1.38 12.68
CA THR A 15 -7.24 -0.41 13.78
C THR A 15 -6.41 -0.98 14.93
N LYS A 16 -6.35 -2.31 15.06
CA LYS A 16 -5.50 -2.99 16.05
C LYS A 16 -4.06 -3.13 15.60
N SER A 17 -3.82 -3.27 14.31
CA SER A 17 -2.46 -3.36 13.77
C SER A 17 -1.89 -2.01 13.39
N HIS A 18 -2.72 -1.03 13.01
CA HIS A 18 -2.24 0.24 12.47
C HIS A 18 -2.81 1.46 13.21
N ALA A 19 -2.10 2.58 13.10
CA ALA A 19 -2.50 3.91 13.55
C ALA A 19 -2.26 4.95 12.43
N TRP A 20 -2.92 6.09 12.52
CA TRP A 20 -2.68 7.24 11.65
C TRP A 20 -1.90 8.28 12.45
N GLU A 21 -0.65 8.50 12.09
CA GLU A 21 0.29 9.32 12.86
C GLU A 21 1.17 10.10 11.89
N GLU A 22 1.35 11.41 12.13
CA GLU A 22 2.31 12.26 11.40
C GLU A 22 2.16 12.22 9.86
N GLY A 23 0.92 12.07 9.38
CA GLY A 23 0.61 11.98 7.95
C GLY A 23 0.78 10.58 7.33
N CYS A 24 1.11 9.57 8.13
CA CYS A 24 1.36 8.19 7.71
C CYS A 24 0.37 7.20 8.33
N ILE A 25 0.31 5.99 7.75
CA ILE A 25 -0.34 4.83 8.37
C ILE A 25 0.75 3.91 8.90
N VAL A 26 0.90 3.89 10.23
CA VAL A 26 2.00 3.22 10.94
C VAL A 26 1.56 1.88 11.50
N ASP A 27 2.44 0.89 11.40
CA ASP A 27 2.33 -0.36 12.15
C ASP A 27 2.54 -0.07 13.63
N ARG A 28 1.58 -0.47 14.46
CA ARG A 28 1.69 -0.33 15.92
C ARG A 28 2.80 -1.22 16.51
N ALA A 29 3.16 -2.31 15.82
CA ALA A 29 4.20 -3.23 16.28
C ALA A 29 5.61 -2.65 16.11
N SER A 30 5.90 -2.07 14.95
CA SER A 30 7.25 -1.60 14.62
C SER A 30 7.41 -0.07 14.64
N GLY A 31 6.31 0.67 14.63
CA GLY A 31 6.30 2.13 14.49
C GLY A 31 6.67 2.61 13.08
N ASN A 32 6.79 1.71 12.12
CA ASN A 32 7.09 2.06 10.73
C ASN A 32 5.80 2.39 9.98
N ALA A 33 5.85 3.41 9.12
CA ALA A 33 4.89 3.59 8.05
C ALA A 33 5.01 2.40 7.07
N ASN A 34 3.96 1.61 6.95
CA ASN A 34 3.98 0.39 6.15
C ASN A 34 2.74 0.24 5.26
N LEU A 35 1.74 1.11 5.38
CA LEU A 35 0.56 1.17 4.52
C LEU A 35 0.32 2.60 4.02
N PHE A 36 -0.37 2.70 2.90
CA PHE A 36 -1.02 3.92 2.42
C PHE A 36 -2.33 3.52 1.74
N LEU A 37 -3.27 4.42 1.49
CA LEU A 37 -4.56 4.13 0.86
C LEU A 37 -4.53 4.54 -0.61
N TYR A 38 -4.85 3.60 -1.49
CA TYR A 38 -4.71 3.78 -2.93
C TYR A 38 -5.85 3.17 -3.73
N GLU A 39 -6.08 3.69 -4.93
CA GLU A 39 -7.01 3.10 -5.87
C GLU A 39 -6.44 1.79 -6.43
N ALA A 40 -7.21 0.70 -6.35
CA ALA A 40 -6.77 -0.60 -6.83
C ALA A 40 -6.48 -0.59 -8.34
N ALA A 41 -7.31 0.11 -9.12
CA ALA A 41 -7.10 0.24 -10.56
C ALA A 41 -5.82 1.03 -10.89
N SER A 42 -5.54 2.11 -10.16
CA SER A 42 -4.31 2.89 -10.34
C SER A 42 -3.08 2.08 -9.98
N MET A 43 -3.11 1.29 -8.91
CA MET A 43 -1.99 0.39 -8.56
C MET A 43 -1.66 -0.58 -9.70
N ASN A 44 -2.69 -1.19 -10.29
CA ASN A 44 -2.52 -2.14 -11.39
C ASN A 44 -1.90 -1.46 -12.61
N SER A 45 -2.44 -0.30 -13.00
CA SER A 45 -1.93 0.44 -14.16
C SER A 45 -0.57 1.10 -13.94
N LEU A 46 -0.19 1.39 -12.69
CA LEU A 46 1.12 1.97 -12.36
C LEU A 46 2.25 1.02 -12.75
N ILE A 47 2.11 -0.26 -12.42
CA ILE A 47 3.13 -1.28 -12.73
C ILE A 47 3.32 -1.40 -14.25
N ASP A 48 2.21 -1.46 -15.00
CA ASP A 48 2.22 -1.54 -16.45
C ASP A 48 2.84 -0.29 -17.09
N GLU A 49 2.48 0.91 -16.61
CA GLU A 49 2.99 2.18 -17.14
C GLU A 49 4.49 2.34 -16.85
N VAL A 50 4.96 1.95 -15.66
CA VAL A 50 6.40 1.95 -15.33
C VAL A 50 7.16 0.99 -16.23
N GLY A 51 6.70 -0.25 -16.40
CA GLY A 51 7.33 -1.22 -17.32
C GLY A 51 7.36 -0.71 -18.76
N SER A 52 6.28 -0.07 -19.22
CA SER A 52 6.22 0.53 -20.55
C SER A 52 7.20 1.70 -20.73
N LEU A 53 7.39 2.54 -19.72
CA LEU A 53 8.32 3.67 -19.77
C LEU A 53 9.78 3.20 -19.74
N LEU A 54 10.08 2.13 -19.00
CA LEU A 54 11.42 1.53 -18.95
C LEU A 54 11.73 0.62 -20.15
N GLY A 55 10.70 0.17 -20.87
CA GLY A 55 10.85 -0.78 -21.98
C GLY A 55 11.27 -2.19 -21.54
N ILE A 56 11.04 -2.56 -20.28
CA ILE A 56 11.35 -3.87 -19.70
C ILE A 56 10.17 -4.40 -18.87
N SER A 57 10.08 -5.72 -18.71
CA SER A 57 9.16 -6.28 -17.72
C SER A 57 9.69 -6.02 -16.32
N VAL A 58 8.80 -5.56 -15.44
CA VAL A 58 9.09 -5.30 -14.03
C VAL A 58 8.45 -6.33 -13.10
N ASP A 59 7.78 -7.35 -13.67
CA ASP A 59 6.90 -8.25 -12.93
C ASP A 59 7.66 -9.01 -11.84
N ASP A 60 8.78 -9.66 -12.17
CA ASP A 60 9.55 -10.44 -11.20
C ASP A 60 10.03 -9.56 -10.02
N LEU A 61 10.46 -8.33 -10.30
CA LEU A 61 10.89 -7.40 -9.27
C LEU A 61 9.71 -6.95 -8.39
N VAL A 62 8.59 -6.61 -9.01
CA VAL A 62 7.34 -6.23 -8.33
C VAL A 62 6.84 -7.38 -7.45
N PHE A 63 6.88 -8.62 -7.95
CA PHE A 63 6.47 -9.80 -7.17
C PHE A 63 7.34 -9.97 -5.92
N LYS A 64 8.67 -9.93 -6.10
CA LYS A 64 9.63 -10.08 -5.00
C LYS A 64 9.47 -8.94 -3.98
N ALA A 65 9.30 -7.70 -4.43
CA ALA A 65 9.09 -6.55 -3.57
C ALA A 65 7.78 -6.66 -2.79
N ALA A 66 6.70 -7.10 -3.43
CA ALA A 66 5.40 -7.29 -2.78
C ALA A 66 5.42 -8.43 -1.75
N ALA A 67 6.10 -9.54 -2.09
CA ALA A 67 6.31 -10.65 -1.16
C ALA A 67 7.17 -10.21 0.03
N ASN A 68 8.24 -9.47 -0.21
CA ASN A 68 9.12 -8.96 0.84
C ASN A 68 8.38 -7.96 1.76
N ALA A 69 7.60 -7.03 1.19
CA ALA A 69 6.77 -6.11 1.96
C ALA A 69 5.78 -6.86 2.88
N ALA A 70 5.10 -7.89 2.35
CA ALA A 70 4.18 -8.70 3.15
C ALA A 70 4.90 -9.56 4.20
N GLU A 71 6.10 -10.07 3.89
CA GLU A 71 6.96 -10.76 4.87
C GLU A 71 7.33 -9.83 6.02
N GLY A 72 7.70 -8.57 5.72
CA GLY A 72 8.00 -7.54 6.73
C GLY A 72 6.82 -7.28 7.67
N VAL A 73 5.63 -7.03 7.13
CA VAL A 73 4.42 -6.77 7.93
C VAL A 73 4.06 -7.95 8.85
N VAL A 74 4.12 -9.17 8.32
CA VAL A 74 3.82 -10.37 9.14
C VAL A 74 4.95 -10.63 10.13
N GLY A 75 6.20 -10.39 9.75
CA GLY A 75 7.39 -10.49 10.59
C GLY A 75 7.34 -9.55 11.79
N ASP A 76 6.97 -8.29 11.59
CA ASP A 76 6.81 -7.30 12.65
C ASP A 76 5.76 -7.73 13.68
N ALA A 77 4.60 -8.22 13.21
CA ALA A 77 3.58 -8.79 14.09
C ALA A 77 4.10 -10.02 14.87
N ILE A 78 4.89 -10.88 14.23
CA ILE A 78 5.53 -12.04 14.87
C ILE A 78 6.50 -11.59 15.97
N ASN A 79 7.33 -10.60 15.67
CA ASN A 79 8.40 -10.10 16.52
C ASN A 79 7.87 -9.31 17.72
N ALA A 80 6.73 -8.64 17.60
CA ALA A 80 6.07 -7.99 18.72
C ALA A 80 5.54 -8.99 19.77
N HIS A 81 5.23 -10.23 19.37
CA HIS A 81 4.65 -11.25 20.25
C HIS A 81 5.34 -12.63 20.12
N PRO A 82 6.65 -12.73 20.38
CA PRO A 82 7.45 -13.91 20.02
C PRO A 82 7.04 -15.17 20.80
N ALA A 83 6.53 -15.03 22.03
CA ALA A 83 6.03 -16.15 22.82
C ALA A 83 4.72 -16.71 22.25
N LEU A 84 3.79 -15.83 21.85
CA LEU A 84 2.52 -16.21 21.23
C LEU A 84 2.79 -16.92 19.90
N PHE A 85 3.65 -16.36 19.05
CA PHE A 85 3.94 -16.95 17.75
C PHE A 85 4.72 -18.26 17.82
N ARG A 86 5.62 -18.45 18.81
CA ARG A 86 6.21 -19.77 19.08
C ARG A 86 5.14 -20.82 19.38
N LEU A 87 4.06 -20.45 20.08
CA LEU A 87 2.91 -21.31 20.30
C LEU A 87 2.13 -21.55 19.00
N LEU A 88 1.87 -20.48 18.23
CA LEU A 88 1.15 -20.54 16.96
C LEU A 88 1.89 -21.35 15.89
N LYS A 89 3.22 -21.48 15.93
CA LYS A 89 3.96 -22.35 14.97
C LYS A 89 3.66 -23.84 15.15
N ARG A 90 3.10 -24.25 16.30
CA ARG A 90 2.74 -25.65 16.59
C ARG A 90 1.42 -26.03 15.93
N TRP A 91 1.30 -27.28 15.51
CA TRP A 91 0.01 -27.84 15.12
C TRP A 91 -0.88 -28.00 16.36
N PRO A 92 -2.18 -27.63 16.32
CA PRO A 92 -2.97 -27.08 15.20
C PRO A 92 -3.06 -25.54 15.16
N LEU A 93 -2.35 -24.82 16.03
CA LEU A 93 -2.51 -23.38 16.26
C LEU A 93 -2.07 -22.48 15.09
N HIS A 94 -1.26 -22.97 14.16
CA HIS A 94 -0.82 -22.22 12.96
C HIS A 94 -1.99 -21.70 12.12
N ARG A 95 -3.12 -22.41 12.13
CA ARG A 95 -4.35 -21.98 11.45
C ARG A 95 -4.81 -20.61 11.94
N LEU A 96 -4.62 -20.29 13.22
CA LEU A 96 -4.96 -18.98 13.78
C LEU A 96 -4.09 -17.86 13.22
N ALA A 97 -2.81 -18.13 12.93
CA ALA A 97 -1.92 -17.15 12.29
C ALA A 97 -2.40 -16.86 10.86
N TYR A 98 -2.74 -17.90 10.09
CA TYR A 98 -3.33 -17.74 8.76
C TYR A 98 -4.66 -16.99 8.77
N GLU A 99 -5.56 -17.35 9.68
CA GLU A 99 -6.85 -16.67 9.82
C GLU A 99 -6.68 -15.19 10.23
N ALA A 100 -5.68 -14.87 11.06
CA ALA A 100 -5.35 -13.49 11.40
C ALA A 100 -4.81 -12.72 10.19
N SER A 101 -3.86 -13.29 9.44
CA SER A 101 -3.34 -12.70 8.20
C SER A 101 -4.42 -12.52 7.14
N ALA A 102 -5.30 -13.51 6.96
CA ALA A 102 -6.45 -13.41 6.04
C ALA A 102 -7.44 -12.32 6.46
N LYS A 103 -7.71 -12.17 7.77
CA LYS A 103 -8.54 -11.07 8.28
C LYS A 103 -7.92 -9.70 8.00
N LEU A 104 -6.60 -9.57 8.16
CA LEU A 104 -5.90 -8.34 7.81
C LEU A 104 -5.97 -8.09 6.30
N ALA A 105 -5.71 -9.10 5.47
CA ALA A 105 -5.81 -9.02 4.00
C ALA A 105 -7.19 -8.51 3.54
N ARG A 106 -8.28 -9.05 4.12
CA ARG A 106 -9.65 -8.57 3.85
C ARG A 106 -9.85 -7.12 4.30
N ALA A 107 -9.32 -6.76 5.48
CA ALA A 107 -9.42 -5.42 6.02
C ALA A 107 -8.68 -4.37 5.19
N VAL A 108 -7.58 -4.75 4.53
CA VAL A 108 -6.82 -3.87 3.62
C VAL A 108 -7.38 -3.86 2.18
N GLY A 109 -8.46 -4.59 1.89
CA GLY A 109 -9.08 -4.62 0.56
C GLY A 109 -8.38 -5.54 -0.45
N ALA A 110 -7.49 -6.42 0.01
CA ALA A 110 -6.71 -7.30 -0.87
C ALA A 110 -7.57 -8.36 -1.59
N GLY A 111 -8.76 -8.66 -1.07
CA GLY A 111 -9.60 -9.79 -1.48
C GLY A 111 -9.82 -10.75 -0.32
N ASN A 112 -10.59 -11.82 -0.56
CA ASN A 112 -10.87 -12.85 0.42
C ASN A 112 -9.90 -14.02 0.24
N ILE A 113 -9.11 -14.31 1.27
CA ILE A 113 -8.10 -15.38 1.26
C ILE A 113 -8.51 -16.44 2.28
N THR A 114 -8.79 -17.65 1.80
CA THR A 114 -9.22 -18.77 2.64
C THR A 114 -8.19 -19.89 2.61
N LEU A 115 -7.77 -20.37 3.78
CA LEU A 115 -6.92 -21.56 3.90
C LEU A 115 -7.76 -22.82 3.62
N LEU A 116 -7.51 -23.49 2.50
CA LEU A 116 -8.18 -24.74 2.12
C LEU A 116 -7.58 -25.95 2.84
N GLY A 117 -6.27 -25.93 3.05
CA GLY A 117 -5.61 -27.01 3.76
C GLY A 117 -4.11 -26.82 3.87
N GLN A 118 -3.53 -27.55 4.81
CA GLN A 118 -2.11 -27.63 5.00
C GLN A 118 -1.70 -29.08 5.20
N LYS A 119 -0.65 -29.50 4.49
CA LYS A 119 -0.06 -30.84 4.60
C LYS A 119 1.44 -30.74 4.86
N GLY A 120 1.99 -31.77 5.51
CA GLY A 120 3.44 -31.91 5.75
C GLY A 120 3.96 -31.25 7.02
N GLY A 121 5.18 -31.66 7.41
CA GLY A 121 5.94 -31.11 8.53
C GLY A 121 6.93 -30.02 8.10
N GLN A 122 7.75 -29.53 9.02
CA GLN A 122 8.85 -28.60 8.73
C GLN A 122 9.75 -29.14 7.59
N GLY A 123 10.09 -28.31 6.60
CA GLY A 123 10.85 -28.75 5.43
C GLY A 123 10.01 -29.29 4.26
N LYS A 124 8.74 -29.63 4.49
CA LYS A 124 7.85 -30.27 3.49
C LYS A 124 6.43 -29.71 3.52
N ARG A 125 6.25 -28.48 4.04
CA ARG A 125 4.93 -27.87 4.17
C ARG A 125 4.39 -27.52 2.80
N ARG A 126 3.12 -27.87 2.59
CA ARG A 126 2.29 -27.45 1.47
C ARG A 126 1.06 -26.78 2.04
N VAL A 127 0.79 -25.57 1.57
CA VAL A 127 -0.35 -24.77 1.98
C VAL A 127 -1.15 -24.49 0.73
N ARG A 128 -2.45 -24.81 0.76
CA ARG A 128 -3.36 -24.47 -0.32
C ARG A 128 -4.31 -23.39 0.16
N VAL A 129 -4.36 -22.29 -0.59
CA VAL A 129 -5.28 -21.18 -0.33
C VAL A 129 -6.20 -20.96 -1.52
N ARG A 130 -7.41 -20.49 -1.23
CA ARG A 130 -8.35 -19.95 -2.22
C ARG A 130 -8.35 -18.43 -2.10
N ILE A 131 -8.27 -17.75 -3.23
CA ILE A 131 -8.25 -16.30 -3.33
C ILE A 131 -9.46 -15.87 -4.18
N GLU A 132 -10.37 -15.14 -3.56
CA GLU A 132 -11.61 -14.65 -4.16
C GLU A 132 -11.61 -13.12 -4.20
N ASN A 133 -12.11 -12.55 -5.30
CA ASN A 133 -12.14 -11.12 -5.55
C ASN A 133 -10.79 -10.40 -5.30
N PRO A 134 -9.63 -10.92 -5.75
CA PRO A 134 -8.37 -10.20 -5.55
C PRO A 134 -8.40 -8.84 -6.25
N PHE A 135 -7.78 -7.81 -5.67
CA PHE A 135 -7.63 -6.52 -6.38
C PHE A 135 -6.67 -6.65 -7.56
N ASN A 136 -5.71 -7.55 -7.38
CA ASN A 136 -4.74 -7.99 -8.37
C ASN A 136 -4.25 -9.38 -7.94
N VAL A 137 -4.56 -10.42 -8.72
CA VAL A 137 -4.22 -11.80 -8.32
C VAL A 137 -2.71 -11.99 -8.14
N PHE A 138 -1.89 -11.32 -8.94
CA PHE A 138 -0.44 -11.41 -8.89
C PHE A 138 0.10 -10.82 -7.58
N LEU A 139 -0.28 -9.58 -7.24
CA LEU A 139 0.16 -8.94 -6.00
C LEU A 139 -0.38 -9.65 -4.75
N VAL A 140 -1.63 -10.13 -4.79
CA VAL A 140 -2.21 -10.87 -3.67
C VAL A 140 -1.51 -12.22 -3.48
N SER A 141 -1.11 -12.89 -4.56
CA SER A 141 -0.31 -14.12 -4.48
C SER A 141 1.06 -13.85 -3.84
N ALA A 142 1.73 -12.76 -4.24
CA ALA A 142 2.96 -12.29 -3.59
C ALA A 142 2.75 -12.04 -2.09
N MET A 143 1.65 -11.40 -1.68
CA MET A 143 1.35 -11.20 -0.26
C MET A 143 1.22 -12.53 0.50
N VAL A 144 0.59 -13.54 -0.07
CA VAL A 144 0.49 -14.86 0.56
C VAL A 144 1.86 -15.54 0.66
N VAL A 145 2.68 -15.45 -0.41
CA VAL A 145 4.06 -15.94 -0.40
C VAL A 145 4.86 -15.28 0.72
N GLY A 146 4.83 -13.95 0.81
CA GLY A 146 5.50 -13.19 1.87
C GLY A 146 5.06 -13.58 3.28
N ALA A 147 3.74 -13.68 3.51
CA ALA A 147 3.20 -14.12 4.79
C ALA A 147 3.68 -15.55 5.15
N MET A 148 3.74 -16.45 4.17
CA MET A 148 4.24 -17.81 4.40
C MET A 148 5.73 -17.85 4.71
N ARG A 149 6.54 -17.01 4.05
CA ARG A 149 7.96 -16.85 4.35
C ARG A 149 8.17 -16.36 5.78
N ALA A 150 7.42 -15.35 6.23
CA ALA A 150 7.48 -14.89 7.62
C ALA A 150 7.13 -16.00 8.64
N ILE A 151 6.10 -16.79 8.36
CA ILE A 151 5.64 -17.85 9.27
C ILE A 151 6.65 -19.02 9.31
N TYR A 152 7.22 -19.40 8.16
CA TYR A 152 8.05 -20.60 8.02
C TYR A 152 9.56 -20.36 7.97
N ASN A 153 9.99 -19.12 7.79
CA ASN A 153 11.38 -18.70 7.69
C ASN A 153 12.17 -19.43 6.58
N LEU A 154 11.51 -19.72 5.46
CA LEU A 154 12.03 -20.56 4.38
C LEU A 154 11.49 -20.06 3.02
N PRO A 155 12.27 -20.20 1.94
CA PRO A 155 11.80 -19.87 0.60
C PRO A 155 10.56 -20.66 0.20
N VAL A 156 9.67 -20.02 -0.55
CA VAL A 156 8.38 -20.58 -0.95
C VAL A 156 8.28 -20.56 -2.47
N LEU A 157 8.04 -21.73 -3.06
CA LEU A 157 7.57 -21.88 -4.43
C LEU A 157 6.05 -21.87 -4.42
N TYR A 158 5.42 -21.39 -5.48
CA TYR A 158 3.97 -21.42 -5.60
C TYR A 158 3.54 -21.84 -6.99
N ASP A 159 2.40 -22.51 -7.05
CA ASP A 159 1.67 -22.83 -8.26
C ASP A 159 0.29 -22.16 -8.14
N LEU A 160 -0.08 -21.35 -9.13
CA LEU A 160 -1.35 -20.60 -9.17
C LEU A 160 -2.22 -21.15 -10.31
N GLY A 161 -3.47 -21.45 -10.00
CA GLY A 161 -4.48 -21.86 -10.98
C GLY A 161 -5.82 -21.18 -10.72
N GLU A 162 -6.71 -21.25 -11.70
CA GLU A 162 -8.09 -20.75 -11.60
C GLU A 162 -9.05 -21.94 -11.45
N GLU A 163 -9.94 -21.88 -10.47
CA GLU A 163 -10.92 -22.92 -10.12
C GLU A 163 -12.24 -22.26 -9.66
N ASP A 164 -13.32 -22.50 -10.42
CA ASP A 164 -14.68 -22.02 -10.13
C ASP A 164 -14.78 -20.49 -9.90
N GLY A 165 -14.19 -19.69 -10.79
CA GLY A 165 -14.22 -18.23 -10.72
C GLY A 165 -13.40 -17.63 -9.57
N ALA A 166 -12.55 -18.43 -8.93
CA ALA A 166 -11.59 -18.00 -7.93
C ALA A 166 -10.20 -18.55 -8.28
N TYR A 167 -9.17 -18.08 -7.56
CA TYR A 167 -7.83 -18.60 -7.73
C TYR A 167 -7.50 -19.59 -6.61
N SER A 168 -6.90 -20.73 -6.98
CA SER A 168 -6.31 -21.68 -6.04
C SER A 168 -4.80 -21.58 -6.15
N MET A 169 -4.13 -21.30 -5.02
CA MET A 169 -2.69 -21.27 -4.95
C MET A 169 -2.20 -22.39 -4.03
N GLU A 170 -1.31 -23.25 -4.54
CA GLU A 170 -0.54 -24.20 -3.75
C GLU A 170 0.87 -23.63 -3.55
N ALA A 171 1.19 -23.29 -2.31
CA ALA A 171 2.50 -22.81 -1.93
C ALA A 171 3.25 -23.90 -1.16
N ARG A 172 4.49 -24.16 -1.57
CA ARG A 172 5.35 -25.23 -1.05
C ARG A 172 6.71 -24.69 -0.68
N GLN A 173 7.28 -25.21 0.38
CA GLN A 173 8.63 -24.85 0.77
C GLN A 173 9.65 -25.31 -0.30
N ALA A 174 10.56 -24.43 -0.72
CA ALA A 174 11.67 -24.82 -1.59
C ALA A 174 12.64 -25.74 -0.82
N GLN A 175 13.23 -26.71 -1.54
CA GLN A 175 14.30 -27.56 -1.01
C GLN A 175 15.65 -27.08 -1.55
N GLY A 176 16.58 -26.75 -0.66
CA GLY A 176 17.92 -26.27 -1.01
C GLY A 176 18.11 -24.77 -0.78
N ALA A 177 19.35 -24.31 -0.96
CA ALA A 177 19.66 -22.89 -1.01
C ALA A 177 19.15 -22.35 -2.35
N VAL A 178 18.18 -21.45 -2.30
CA VAL A 178 17.81 -20.61 -3.43
C VAL A 178 18.65 -19.35 -3.28
N GLU A 179 19.41 -18.97 -4.30
CA GLU A 179 20.07 -17.66 -4.30
C GLU A 179 18.99 -16.57 -4.32
N GLU A 180 18.97 -15.75 -3.28
CA GLU A 180 17.91 -14.76 -3.01
C GLU A 180 18.45 -13.33 -2.96
N GLU A 181 19.60 -13.05 -3.58
CA GLU A 181 20.25 -11.73 -3.53
C GLU A 181 19.26 -10.60 -3.89
N ALA A 182 18.53 -10.72 -5.00
CA ALA A 182 17.52 -9.74 -5.40
C ALA A 182 16.40 -9.57 -4.35
N TYR A 183 16.01 -10.64 -3.65
CA TYR A 183 15.00 -10.58 -2.60
C TYR A 183 15.52 -9.87 -1.34
N GLU A 184 16.79 -10.10 -0.99
CA GLU A 184 17.46 -9.44 0.14
C GLU A 184 17.68 -7.95 -0.12
N ARG A 185 18.03 -7.55 -1.34
CA ARG A 185 18.13 -6.12 -1.73
C ARG A 185 16.80 -5.38 -1.64
N LEU A 186 15.69 -6.10 -1.79
CA LEU A 186 14.33 -5.55 -1.64
C LEU A 186 13.85 -5.52 -0.18
N ALA A 187 14.70 -5.89 0.79
CA ALA A 187 14.35 -5.83 2.20
C ALA A 187 13.83 -4.45 2.61
N PRO A 188 12.81 -4.38 3.50
CA PRO A 188 12.15 -3.14 3.83
C PRO A 188 13.13 -2.22 4.55
N SER A 189 13.17 -0.95 4.15
CA SER A 189 13.84 0.07 4.94
C SER A 189 13.00 0.41 6.17
N ARG A 190 13.67 0.93 7.19
CA ARG A 190 12.98 1.49 8.35
C ARG A 190 12.36 2.84 7.94
N LEU A 191 11.04 2.90 7.90
CA LEU A 191 10.26 4.09 7.50
C LEU A 191 9.56 4.67 8.74
N VAL A 192 10.31 5.17 9.71
CA VAL A 192 9.73 5.77 10.92
C VAL A 192 9.41 7.25 10.61
N PRO A 193 8.15 7.69 10.76
CA PRO A 193 7.80 9.09 10.59
C PRO A 193 8.51 9.97 11.62
N ASP A 194 8.96 11.14 11.18
CA ASP A 194 9.38 12.19 12.10
C ASP A 194 8.16 12.71 12.87
N LYS A 195 8.38 13.07 14.15
CA LYS A 195 7.35 13.69 14.98
C LYS A 195 7.14 15.13 14.53
N LEU A 196 5.90 15.50 14.22
CA LEU A 196 5.55 16.83 13.75
C LEU A 196 4.68 17.55 14.76
N GLU A 197 4.69 18.89 14.68
CA GLU A 197 3.73 19.73 15.35
C GLU A 197 2.62 20.03 14.34
N GLY A 198 1.37 19.72 14.67
CA GLY A 198 0.31 19.83 13.68
C GLY A 198 -1.06 19.36 14.15
N GLU A 199 -2.04 19.63 13.29
CA GLU A 199 -3.40 19.16 13.48
C GLU A 199 -3.48 17.66 13.19
N ILE A 200 -4.02 16.91 14.15
CA ILE A 200 -4.28 15.48 14.01
C ILE A 200 -5.69 15.31 13.45
N LEU A 201 -5.87 14.39 12.51
CA LEU A 201 -7.20 14.06 11.98
C LEU A 201 -8.18 13.73 13.11
N PRO A 202 -9.43 14.23 13.06
CA PRO A 202 -10.46 13.83 14.02
C PRO A 202 -10.61 12.30 14.04
N THR A 203 -10.59 11.71 15.24
CA THR A 203 -10.64 10.26 15.41
C THR A 203 -11.98 9.77 15.94
N CYS A 204 -12.32 8.53 15.59
CA CYS A 204 -13.46 7.83 16.15
C CYS A 204 -13.18 7.51 17.63
N GLY A 205 -14.00 8.06 18.53
CA GLY A 205 -13.86 7.85 19.98
C GLY A 205 -13.96 6.39 20.45
N ARG A 206 -14.32 5.44 19.58
CA ARG A 206 -14.40 4.01 19.90
C ARG A 206 -13.17 3.19 19.47
N CYS A 207 -12.62 3.43 18.28
CA CYS A 207 -11.53 2.63 17.72
C CYS A 207 -10.26 3.42 17.39
N GLY A 208 -10.28 4.74 17.52
CA GLY A 208 -9.13 5.63 17.27
C GLY A 208 -8.77 5.84 15.80
N ALA A 209 -9.47 5.19 14.86
CA ALA A 209 -9.27 5.45 13.43
C ALA A 209 -9.79 6.85 13.06
N PRO A 210 -9.22 7.53 12.04
CA PRO A 210 -9.79 8.79 11.54
C PRO A 210 -11.27 8.63 11.19
N SER A 211 -12.12 9.54 11.68
CA SER A 211 -13.57 9.48 11.45
C SER A 211 -13.91 9.52 9.96
N ALA A 212 -13.15 10.30 9.20
CA ALA A 212 -13.28 10.42 7.75
C ALA A 212 -13.13 9.07 7.00
N LEU A 213 -12.46 8.06 7.58
CA LEU A 213 -12.44 6.72 6.96
C LEU A 213 -13.83 6.10 6.91
N GLY A 214 -14.58 6.21 8.01
CA GLY A 214 -15.94 5.69 8.11
C GLY A 214 -16.92 6.47 7.26
N ASP A 215 -16.65 7.76 7.03
CA ASP A 215 -17.47 8.63 6.19
C ASP A 215 -17.24 8.36 4.70
N SER A 216 -15.98 8.24 4.28
CA SER A 216 -15.60 8.15 2.87
C SER A 216 -15.51 6.74 2.31
N PHE A 217 -15.36 5.70 3.15
CA PHE A 217 -15.14 4.33 2.66
C PHE A 217 -16.11 3.30 3.26
N ALA A 218 -16.34 2.23 2.52
CA ALA A 218 -17.17 1.10 2.93
C ALA A 218 -16.37 -0.21 2.79
N TRP A 219 -16.32 -0.98 3.88
CA TRP A 219 -15.71 -2.31 3.90
C TRP A 219 -16.79 -3.38 3.74
N LYS A 220 -16.70 -4.16 2.66
CA LYS A 220 -17.48 -5.39 2.46
C LYS A 220 -16.57 -6.57 2.77
N LEU A 221 -16.38 -6.85 4.06
CA LEU A 221 -15.37 -7.79 4.55
C LEU A 221 -15.56 -9.21 4.03
N GLU A 222 -16.81 -9.66 3.85
CA GLU A 222 -17.09 -11.01 3.32
C GLU A 222 -16.63 -11.18 1.87
N ASP A 223 -16.68 -10.09 1.09
CA ASP A 223 -16.19 -10.06 -0.29
C ASP A 223 -14.71 -9.70 -0.38
N GLY A 224 -14.09 -9.28 0.72
CA GLY A 224 -12.71 -8.76 0.75
C GLY A 224 -12.54 -7.42 0.03
N LEU A 225 -13.60 -6.62 -0.05
CA LEU A 225 -13.62 -5.36 -0.80
C LEU A 225 -13.58 -4.13 0.12
N LEU A 226 -12.80 -3.14 -0.30
CA LEU A 226 -12.83 -1.78 0.21
C LEU A 226 -13.23 -0.85 -0.92
N VAL A 227 -14.22 0.00 -0.68
CA VAL A 227 -14.81 0.87 -1.72
C VAL A 227 -14.93 2.30 -1.22
N GLU A 228 -14.53 3.28 -2.02
CA GLU A 228 -14.79 4.70 -1.78
C GLU A 228 -16.27 5.00 -2.09
N LYS A 229 -16.99 5.61 -1.15
CA LYS A 229 -18.45 5.79 -1.26
C LYS A 229 -18.86 6.77 -2.34
N ALA A 230 -18.05 7.80 -2.59
CA ALA A 230 -18.37 8.85 -3.56
C ALA A 230 -18.43 8.30 -4.99
N GLY A 231 -17.36 7.64 -5.45
CA GLY A 231 -17.26 7.11 -6.82
C GLY A 231 -17.51 5.62 -6.97
N GLY A 232 -17.65 4.86 -5.88
CA GLY A 232 -17.69 3.40 -5.92
C GLY A 232 -16.36 2.76 -6.30
N GLU A 233 -15.25 3.52 -6.28
CA GLU A 233 -13.94 3.03 -6.66
C GLU A 233 -13.43 2.00 -5.66
N ARG A 234 -12.86 0.90 -6.17
CA ARG A 234 -12.19 -0.09 -5.33
C ARG A 234 -10.87 0.50 -4.82
N MET A 235 -10.73 0.50 -3.50
CA MET A 235 -9.50 0.91 -2.83
C MET A 235 -8.77 -0.30 -2.24
N VAL A 236 -7.50 -0.09 -1.92
CA VAL A 236 -6.65 -1.05 -1.22
C VAL A 236 -5.69 -0.28 -0.32
N PHE A 237 -5.27 -0.87 0.79
CA PHE A 237 -4.11 -0.41 1.54
C PHE A 237 -2.88 -1.22 1.12
N PRO A 238 -2.18 -0.85 0.04
CA PRO A 238 -0.93 -1.50 -0.35
C PRO A 238 0.16 -1.27 0.70
N GLY A 239 1.12 -2.20 0.74
CA GLY A 239 2.33 -2.06 1.54
C GLY A 239 3.19 -0.91 1.03
N LEU A 240 3.51 0.09 1.85
CA LEU A 240 4.38 1.20 1.50
C LEU A 240 5.79 0.72 1.08
N TYR A 241 6.25 -0.36 1.72
CA TYR A 241 7.50 -1.03 1.38
C TYR A 241 7.58 -1.52 -0.06
N LEU A 242 6.45 -1.90 -0.68
CA LEU A 242 6.42 -2.33 -2.08
C LEU A 242 6.98 -1.22 -2.98
N LEU A 243 6.35 -0.04 -2.96
CA LEU A 243 6.75 1.04 -3.86
C LEU A 243 8.09 1.65 -3.46
N HIS A 244 8.34 1.82 -2.15
CA HIS A 244 9.61 2.37 -1.69
C HIS A 244 10.81 1.48 -2.08
N SER A 245 10.71 0.15 -1.90
CA SER A 245 11.78 -0.77 -2.29
C SER A 245 11.97 -0.81 -3.80
N LEU A 246 10.88 -0.77 -4.58
CA LEU A 246 10.96 -0.72 -6.04
C LEU A 246 11.68 0.53 -6.53
N ILE A 247 11.26 1.73 -6.10
CA ILE A 247 11.90 2.99 -6.51
C ILE A 247 13.40 2.95 -6.19
N ARG A 248 13.77 2.55 -4.97
CA ARG A 248 15.19 2.42 -4.57
C ARG A 248 15.95 1.45 -5.47
N GLU A 249 15.37 0.28 -5.72
CA GLU A 249 16.04 -0.77 -6.48
C GLU A 249 16.21 -0.40 -7.96
N PHE A 250 15.19 0.22 -8.55
CA PHE A 250 15.27 0.75 -9.90
C PHE A 250 16.33 1.85 -10.01
N ASP A 251 16.44 2.73 -9.02
CA ASP A 251 17.47 3.78 -9.03
C ASP A 251 18.88 3.19 -8.95
N LEU A 252 19.07 2.11 -8.18
CA LEU A 252 20.33 1.37 -8.08
C LEU A 252 20.68 0.65 -9.39
N GLU A 253 19.72 -0.03 -10.02
CA GLU A 253 19.94 -0.83 -11.22
C GLU A 253 20.09 0.01 -12.51
N LEU A 254 19.36 1.12 -12.61
CA LEU A 254 19.26 1.92 -13.84
C LEU A 254 20.01 3.27 -13.77
N GLY A 255 20.68 3.58 -12.65
CA GLY A 255 21.59 4.72 -12.56
C GLY A 255 20.94 6.06 -12.21
N GLY A 256 19.89 6.07 -11.38
CA GLY A 256 19.42 7.28 -10.68
C GLY A 256 18.40 8.18 -11.40
N THR A 257 17.76 7.71 -12.48
CA THR A 257 16.68 8.44 -13.18
C THR A 257 15.30 7.80 -13.05
N THR A 258 15.13 6.79 -12.19
CA THR A 258 13.88 6.01 -12.19
C THR A 258 12.79 6.62 -11.34
N ALA A 259 13.15 7.41 -10.33
CA ALA A 259 12.18 8.26 -9.63
C ALA A 259 11.33 9.10 -10.61
N GLU A 260 11.93 9.65 -11.66
CA GLU A 260 11.23 10.41 -12.71
C GLU A 260 10.22 9.55 -13.48
N VAL A 261 10.52 8.26 -13.68
CA VAL A 261 9.62 7.32 -14.35
C VAL A 261 8.37 7.06 -13.51
N PHE A 262 8.52 6.82 -12.21
CA PHE A 262 7.38 6.64 -11.31
C PHE A 262 6.53 7.91 -11.20
N LEU A 263 7.18 9.08 -11.14
CA LEU A 263 6.52 10.38 -11.14
C LEU A 263 5.68 10.57 -12.41
N GLU A 264 6.29 10.40 -13.58
CA GLU A 264 5.61 10.61 -14.86
C GLU A 264 4.50 9.58 -15.09
N ALA A 265 4.71 8.32 -14.70
CA ALA A 265 3.68 7.29 -14.75
C ALA A 265 2.44 7.70 -13.93
N GLU A 266 2.65 8.14 -12.68
CA GLU A 266 1.55 8.57 -11.82
C GLU A 266 0.88 9.85 -12.32
N ARG A 267 1.66 10.83 -12.79
CA ARG A 267 1.11 12.07 -13.38
C ARG A 267 0.15 11.74 -14.52
N ARG A 268 0.55 10.86 -15.44
CA ARG A 268 -0.30 10.43 -16.57
C ARG A 268 -1.56 9.70 -16.10
N LEU A 269 -1.41 8.74 -15.20
CA LEU A 269 -2.52 7.95 -14.68
C LEU A 269 -3.53 8.83 -13.95
N TYR A 270 -3.06 9.73 -13.10
CA TYR A 270 -3.91 10.60 -12.33
C TYR A 270 -4.58 11.67 -13.19
N LYS A 271 -3.88 12.26 -14.17
CA LYS A 271 -4.48 13.16 -15.18
C LYS A 271 -5.61 12.47 -15.95
N ARG A 272 -5.43 11.21 -16.36
CA ARG A 272 -6.49 10.40 -16.99
C ARG A 272 -7.67 10.15 -16.06
N LYS A 273 -7.43 9.93 -14.75
CA LYS A 273 -8.48 9.77 -13.74
C LYS A 273 -9.32 11.05 -13.61
N LEU A 274 -8.65 12.19 -13.41
CA LEU A 274 -9.32 13.50 -13.24
C LEU A 274 -10.16 13.88 -14.47
N ALA A 275 -9.65 13.62 -15.68
CA ALA A 275 -10.39 13.84 -16.92
C ALA A 275 -11.66 12.97 -17.06
N ARG A 276 -11.71 11.80 -16.42
CA ARG A 276 -12.92 10.95 -16.36
C ARG A 276 -13.92 11.48 -15.34
N ALA A 277 -13.44 11.92 -14.17
CA ALA A 277 -14.28 12.48 -13.12
C ALA A 277 -15.03 13.74 -13.59
N GLN A 278 -14.38 14.62 -14.37
CA GLN A 278 -14.99 15.84 -14.91
C GLN A 278 -16.26 15.57 -15.75
N LYS A 279 -16.31 14.44 -16.46
CA LYS A 279 -17.48 14.06 -17.27
C LYS A 279 -18.68 13.64 -16.41
N GLY A 280 -18.48 13.40 -15.11
CA GLY A 280 -19.47 12.89 -14.17
C GLY A 280 -20.27 13.94 -13.39
N GLN A 281 -20.10 15.24 -13.62
CA GLN A 281 -20.81 16.35 -12.94
C GLN A 281 -20.59 16.53 -11.43
N ASP A 282 -19.75 15.73 -10.78
CA ASP A 282 -19.31 16.04 -9.41
C ASP A 282 -18.19 17.08 -9.45
N SER A 283 -18.58 18.35 -9.25
CA SER A 283 -17.64 19.43 -9.00
C SER A 283 -16.96 19.18 -7.66
N MET A 284 -15.77 18.58 -7.69
CA MET A 284 -14.87 18.61 -6.55
C MET A 284 -14.68 20.08 -6.11
N SER A 285 -14.66 20.32 -4.80
CA SER A 285 -14.06 21.54 -4.23
C SER A 285 -12.61 21.67 -4.72
N ASP A 286 -12.06 22.89 -4.68
CA ASP A 286 -10.66 23.19 -5.07
C ASP A 286 -9.72 22.11 -4.48
N PRO A 287 -9.20 21.17 -5.29
CA PRO A 287 -8.46 20.01 -4.80
C PRO A 287 -7.11 20.40 -4.19
N LEU A 288 -6.70 21.66 -4.38
CA LEU A 288 -5.50 22.25 -3.83
C LEU A 288 -5.84 23.27 -2.72
N GLN A 289 -7.05 23.26 -2.15
CA GLN A 289 -7.30 23.99 -0.92
C GLN A 289 -6.49 23.34 0.22
N GLU A 290 -5.69 24.13 0.95
CA GLU A 290 -4.67 23.62 1.87
C GLU A 290 -5.22 22.65 2.94
N SER A 291 -6.35 22.98 3.59
CA SER A 291 -6.96 22.12 4.62
C SER A 291 -7.49 20.79 4.05
N GLU A 292 -8.12 20.83 2.88
CA GLU A 292 -8.61 19.62 2.19
C GLU A 292 -7.45 18.75 1.72
N LEU A 293 -6.42 19.35 1.12
CA LEU A 293 -5.22 18.64 0.69
C LEU A 293 -4.48 18.01 1.87
N ARG A 294 -4.28 18.76 2.98
CA ARG A 294 -3.66 18.24 4.20
C ARG A 294 -4.43 17.02 4.72
N SER A 295 -5.75 17.13 4.81
CA SER A 295 -6.61 16.03 5.27
C SER A 295 -6.55 14.82 4.33
N HIS A 296 -6.57 15.06 3.02
CA HIS A 296 -6.49 14.02 1.99
C HIS A 296 -5.18 13.23 2.08
N LEU A 297 -4.05 13.92 2.17
CA LEU A 297 -2.72 13.30 2.26
C LEU A 297 -2.57 12.47 3.54
N ALA A 298 -2.92 13.06 4.69
CA ALA A 298 -2.81 12.40 5.99
C ALA A 298 -3.74 11.18 6.09
N LEU A 299 -4.98 11.28 5.62
CA LEU A 299 -5.95 10.19 5.65
C LEU A 299 -5.46 8.98 4.85
N ARG A 300 -4.79 9.25 3.73
CA ARG A 300 -4.26 8.24 2.83
C ARG A 300 -2.85 7.77 3.16
N GLY A 301 -2.20 8.32 4.19
CA GLY A 301 -0.84 7.94 4.57
C GLY A 301 0.22 8.39 3.56
N LEU A 302 -0.03 9.49 2.84
CA LEU A 302 0.87 10.01 1.81
C LEU A 302 1.86 11.07 2.36
N GLY A 303 1.79 11.39 3.65
CA GLY A 303 2.63 12.38 4.31
C GLY A 303 1.83 13.52 4.92
N TYR A 304 2.54 14.43 5.57
CA TYR A 304 2.01 15.60 6.24
C TYR A 304 2.28 16.86 5.43
N LEU A 305 1.22 17.55 5.00
CA LEU A 305 1.34 18.83 4.29
C LEU A 305 1.79 19.93 5.26
N GLU A 306 3.07 20.27 5.21
CA GLU A 306 3.68 21.33 6.02
C GLU A 306 3.32 22.71 5.47
N SER A 307 3.42 22.91 4.15
CA SER A 307 3.05 24.18 3.54
C SER A 307 2.57 24.04 2.10
N LEU A 308 1.67 24.96 1.73
CA LEU A 308 1.21 25.19 0.37
C LEU A 308 1.21 26.69 0.11
N ARG A 309 2.05 27.17 -0.80
CA ARG A 309 2.14 28.60 -1.13
C ARG A 309 1.88 28.80 -2.61
N ARG A 310 1.04 29.80 -2.94
CA ARG A 310 0.77 30.21 -4.32
C ARG A 310 1.21 31.65 -4.48
N GLU A 311 2.30 31.90 -5.19
CA GLU A 311 2.83 33.24 -5.42
C GLU A 311 3.36 33.39 -6.85
N GLY A 312 3.01 34.48 -7.53
CA GLY A 312 3.55 34.78 -8.86
C GLY A 312 3.26 33.73 -9.95
N GLY A 313 2.20 32.93 -9.82
CA GLY A 313 1.90 31.82 -10.73
C GLY A 313 2.66 30.53 -10.41
N THR A 314 3.52 30.52 -9.39
CA THR A 314 4.20 29.33 -8.88
C THR A 314 3.43 28.77 -7.68
N THR A 315 3.33 27.46 -7.60
CA THR A 315 2.81 26.73 -6.45
C THR A 315 3.94 25.93 -5.80
N GLU A 316 4.26 26.25 -4.55
CA GLU A 316 5.25 25.54 -3.74
C GLU A 316 4.54 24.66 -2.72
N ILE A 317 4.92 23.38 -2.68
CA ILE A 317 4.33 22.36 -1.82
C ILE A 317 5.45 21.69 -1.04
N VAL A 318 5.29 21.61 0.29
CA VAL A 318 6.21 20.86 1.16
C VAL A 318 5.43 19.80 1.93
N VAL A 319 5.82 18.54 1.74
CA VAL A 319 5.21 17.38 2.39
C VAL A 319 6.28 16.61 3.17
N LYS A 320 6.11 16.53 4.49
CA LYS A 320 6.96 15.72 5.37
C LYS A 320 6.48 14.27 5.43
N ASN A 321 7.36 13.34 5.79
CA ASN A 321 7.08 11.91 5.85
C ASN A 321 6.52 11.34 4.53
N ALA A 322 6.95 11.89 3.39
CA ALA A 322 6.58 11.49 2.04
C ALA A 322 7.46 10.31 1.55
N PHE A 323 7.26 9.12 2.11
CA PHE A 323 8.11 7.94 1.81
C PHE A 323 7.94 7.37 0.38
N ILE A 324 6.95 7.85 -0.39
CA ILE A 324 6.79 7.54 -1.82
C ILE A 324 6.77 8.84 -2.63
N ALA A 325 7.71 9.74 -2.31
CA ALA A 325 7.76 11.11 -2.83
C ALA A 325 7.64 11.24 -4.35
N PRO A 326 8.29 10.41 -5.21
CA PRO A 326 8.11 10.54 -6.66
C PRO A 326 6.66 10.30 -7.11
N LEU A 327 5.99 9.30 -6.53
CA LEU A 327 4.58 9.02 -6.81
C LEU A 327 3.70 10.20 -6.36
N LEU A 328 3.94 10.70 -5.15
CA LEU A 328 3.21 11.84 -4.62
C LEU A 328 3.40 13.10 -5.49
N ALA A 329 4.64 13.38 -5.91
CA ALA A 329 4.94 14.52 -6.78
C ALA A 329 4.16 14.42 -8.10
N GLY A 330 4.14 13.24 -8.74
CA GLY A 330 3.41 13.01 -9.99
C GLY A 330 1.91 13.27 -9.82
N ARG A 331 1.33 12.80 -8.72
CA ARG A 331 -0.07 13.04 -8.37
C ARG A 331 -0.38 14.52 -8.13
N LEU A 332 0.46 15.22 -7.37
CA LEU A 332 0.29 16.65 -7.07
C LEU A 332 0.42 17.52 -8.32
N VAL A 333 1.37 17.20 -9.21
CA VAL A 333 1.50 17.86 -10.52
C VAL A 333 0.22 17.67 -11.35
N ALA A 334 -0.28 16.44 -11.44
CA ALA A 334 -1.52 16.18 -12.18
C ALA A 334 -2.74 16.90 -11.58
N MET A 335 -2.83 17.03 -10.25
CA MET A 335 -3.86 17.83 -9.57
C MET A 335 -3.75 19.30 -9.94
N TRP A 336 -2.54 19.86 -9.93
CA TRP A 336 -2.30 21.26 -10.29
C TRP A 336 -2.65 21.56 -11.75
N GLU A 337 -2.28 20.68 -12.68
CA GLU A 337 -2.63 20.85 -14.10
C GLU A 337 -4.14 20.79 -14.34
N TYR A 338 -4.83 19.93 -13.58
CA TYR A 338 -6.28 19.85 -13.63
C TYR A 338 -6.97 21.11 -13.09
N ASP A 339 -6.50 21.62 -11.94
CA ASP A 339 -7.05 22.83 -11.30
C ASP A 339 -6.78 24.09 -12.14
N SER A 340 -5.56 24.26 -12.62
CA SER A 340 -5.15 25.42 -13.41
C SER A 340 -5.64 25.39 -14.86
N GLY A 341 -5.91 24.20 -15.41
CA GLY A 341 -6.20 23.99 -16.83
C GLY A 341 -4.99 24.25 -17.74
N LEU A 342 -3.78 24.32 -17.18
CA LEU A 342 -2.53 24.58 -17.87
C LEU A 342 -1.58 23.37 -17.75
N ASP A 343 -0.72 23.19 -18.75
CA ASP A 343 0.43 22.29 -18.60
C ASP A 343 1.49 22.94 -17.71
N SER A 344 2.29 22.10 -17.05
CA SER A 344 3.27 22.55 -16.05
C SER A 344 4.71 22.17 -16.35
N THR A 345 5.62 23.04 -15.89
CA THR A 345 7.00 22.67 -15.56
C THR A 345 7.12 22.59 -14.04
N PHE A 346 7.93 21.68 -13.55
CA PHE A 346 8.11 21.49 -12.13
C PHE A 346 9.55 21.11 -11.79
N ASP A 347 9.93 21.39 -10.56
CA ASP A 347 11.18 20.96 -9.93
C ASP A 347 10.82 20.33 -8.58
N TYR A 348 11.52 19.26 -8.20
CA TYR A 348 11.33 18.64 -6.90
C TYR A 348 12.64 18.14 -6.31
N SER A 349 12.68 18.10 -4.98
CA SER A 349 13.77 17.51 -4.21
C SER A 349 13.22 16.67 -3.07
N ILE A 350 14.00 15.67 -2.66
CA ILE A 350 13.68 14.76 -1.58
C ILE A 350 14.85 14.80 -0.60
N ASP A 351 14.60 15.22 0.64
CA ASP A 351 15.59 15.20 1.73
C ASP A 351 14.96 14.67 3.01
N GLY A 352 15.55 13.62 3.60
CA GLY A 352 15.07 13.04 4.85
C GLY A 352 13.60 12.62 4.86
N GLY A 353 13.02 12.22 3.73
CA GLY A 353 11.59 11.91 3.63
C GLY A 353 10.68 13.15 3.50
N THR A 354 11.26 14.34 3.27
CA THR A 354 10.53 15.55 2.92
C THR A 354 10.56 15.76 1.42
N LEU A 355 9.38 15.86 0.81
CA LEU A 355 9.19 16.28 -0.58
C LEU A 355 9.02 17.81 -0.61
N ALA A 356 9.91 18.50 -1.32
CA ALA A 356 9.70 19.89 -1.72
C ALA A 356 9.45 19.93 -3.23
N LEU A 357 8.33 20.52 -3.64
CA LEU A 357 7.84 20.55 -5.02
C LEU A 357 7.48 21.99 -5.42
N SER A 358 7.99 22.45 -6.55
CA SER A 358 7.66 23.74 -7.14
C SER A 358 7.05 23.52 -8.52
N ILE A 359 5.84 24.03 -8.75
CA ILE A 359 5.07 23.85 -9.99
C ILE A 359 4.74 25.23 -10.57
N LYS A 360 4.93 25.41 -11.88
CA LYS A 360 4.58 26.64 -12.60
C LYS A 360 4.08 26.32 -14.01
N PRO A 361 3.32 27.22 -14.66
CA PRO A 361 2.93 27.07 -16.06
C PRO A 361 4.15 26.86 -16.98
N SER A 362 4.00 25.99 -17.99
CA SER A 362 5.00 25.76 -19.05
C SER A 362 5.18 26.92 -20.01
#